data_AF-A0AAV7T0D1-F1
#
_entry.id   AF-A0AAV7T0D1-F1
#
_cell.length_a   1.000
_cell.length_b   1.000
_cell.length_c   1.000
_cell.angle_alpha   90.00
_cell.angle_beta   90.00
_cell.angle_gamma   90.00
#
_symmetry.space_group_name_H-M   'P 1'
#
loop_
_entity.id
_entity.type
_entity.pdbx_description
1 polymer ?
#
loop_
_entity_poly.entity_id
_entity_poly.type
_entity_poly.pdbx_seq_one_letter_code
_entity_poly.pdbx_strand_id
1 'polypeptide(L)'
;MLAWLLRQERPVPIIQMLRGPSGEKILGQLRVNSHLREHLRAIYATPCGVGVTRIWEYLDGVRMPRLMEAQSEDLEGEVSLDDLVEALGGMVSGKAPGPDGLPVEFIELIPL
;
A
#
# COMPACT_ATOMS: atom_id res chain seq x y z
N MET A 1 -20.09 8.75 -20.74
CA MET A 1 -19.10 9.85 -20.81
C MET A 1 -19.24 10.83 -19.63
N LEU A 2 -20.44 11.32 -19.29
CA LEU A 2 -20.68 12.21 -18.14
C LEU A 2 -20.27 11.60 -16.78
N ALA A 3 -20.60 10.33 -16.53
CA ALA A 3 -20.23 9.62 -15.29
C ALA A 3 -18.70 9.41 -15.13
N TRP A 4 -17.94 9.42 -16.23
CA TRP A 4 -16.47 9.31 -16.20
C TRP A 4 -15.82 10.68 -15.92
N LEU A 5 -16.36 11.76 -16.52
CA LEU A 5 -15.96 13.13 -16.23
C LEU A 5 -16.24 13.52 -14.76
N LEU A 6 -17.42 13.16 -14.22
CA LEU A 6 -17.76 13.34 -12.80
C LEU A 6 -16.83 12.53 -11.86
N ARG A 7 -16.19 11.46 -12.36
CA ARG A 7 -15.22 10.65 -11.63
C ARG A 7 -13.81 11.24 -11.65
N GLN A 8 -13.53 12.13 -12.62
CA GLN A 8 -12.28 12.90 -12.69
C GLN A 8 -12.30 14.15 -11.81
N GLU A 9 -13.49 14.71 -11.54
CA GLU A 9 -13.70 15.62 -10.41
C GLU A 9 -13.67 14.82 -9.11
N ARG A 10 -12.51 14.26 -8.76
CA ARG A 10 -12.33 13.63 -7.46
C ARG A 10 -12.62 14.70 -6.42
N PRO A 11 -13.66 14.57 -5.57
CA PRO A 11 -13.83 15.50 -4.47
C PRO A 11 -12.54 15.42 -3.65
N VAL A 12 -11.96 16.57 -3.33
CA VAL A 12 -10.85 16.62 -2.36
C VAL A 12 -11.34 15.81 -1.15
N PRO A 13 -10.58 14.82 -0.65
CA PRO A 13 -11.04 14.01 0.46
C PRO A 13 -11.21 14.93 1.68
N ILE A 14 -12.46 15.36 1.90
CA ILE A 14 -12.86 16.19 3.04
C ILE A 14 -13.02 15.22 4.20
N ILE A 15 -12.07 15.25 5.12
CA ILE A 15 -12.20 14.56 6.39
C ILE A 15 -13.29 15.30 7.18
N GLN A 16 -14.49 14.70 7.20
CA GLN A 16 -15.68 15.32 7.79
C GLN A 16 -15.58 15.45 9.31
N MET A 17 -14.85 14.52 9.95
CA MET A 17 -14.72 14.46 11.39
C MET A 17 -13.43 13.75 11.80
N LEU A 18 -12.74 14.32 12.78
CA LEU A 18 -11.70 13.63 13.54
C LEU A 18 -12.16 13.39 14.98
N ARG A 19 -11.66 12.32 15.59
CA ARG A 19 -11.75 12.11 17.03
C ARG A 19 -10.42 12.53 17.65
N GLY A 20 -10.46 13.51 18.54
CA GLY A 20 -9.28 13.96 19.26
C GLY A 20 -8.86 13.01 20.38
N PRO A 21 -7.70 13.26 21.01
CA PRO A 21 -7.09 12.38 21.99
C PRO A 21 -7.90 12.23 23.29
N SER A 22 -8.78 13.17 23.62
CA SER A 22 -9.69 13.06 24.78
C SER A 22 -11.07 12.49 24.41
N GLY A 23 -11.25 12.04 23.16
CA GLY A 23 -12.50 11.49 22.64
C GLY A 23 -13.46 12.54 22.07
N GLU A 24 -13.05 13.81 22.02
CA GLU A 24 -13.82 14.91 21.46
C GLU A 24 -13.95 14.82 19.93
N LYS A 25 -15.08 15.30 19.38
CA LYS A 25 -15.29 15.34 17.94
C LYS A 25 -14.83 16.68 17.37
N ILE A 26 -13.85 16.64 16.48
CA ILE A 26 -13.36 17.80 15.74
C ILE A 26 -14.04 17.80 14.37
N LEU A 27 -14.81 18.86 14.11
CA LEU A 27 -15.58 19.06 12.89
C LEU A 27 -15.10 20.31 12.16
N GLY A 28 -15.15 20.28 10.83
CA GLY A 28 -14.79 21.38 9.94
C GLY A 28 -13.35 21.30 9.45
N GLN A 29 -13.16 21.51 8.14
CA GLN A 29 -11.92 21.24 7.43
C GLN A 29 -10.72 22.03 7.99
N LEU A 30 -10.91 23.29 8.35
CA LEU A 30 -9.83 24.12 8.92
C LEU A 30 -9.33 23.56 10.26
N ARG A 31 -10.26 23.18 11.15
CA ARG A 31 -9.92 22.64 12.47
C ARG A 31 -9.28 21.26 12.37
N VAL A 32 -9.80 20.43 11.48
CA VAL A 32 -9.25 19.12 11.16
C VAL A 32 -7.80 19.23 10.64
N ASN A 33 -7.57 20.12 9.67
CA ASN A 33 -6.23 20.33 9.09
C ASN A 33 -5.24 20.87 10.14
N SER A 34 -5.65 21.82 10.98
CA SER A 34 -4.79 22.34 12.06
C SER A 34 -4.40 21.25 13.04
N HIS A 35 -5.36 20.43 13.48
CA HIS A 35 -5.10 19.35 14.43
C HIS A 35 -4.18 18.27 13.85
N LEU A 36 -4.39 17.88 12.59
CA LEU A 36 -3.48 16.95 11.89
C LEU A 36 -2.07 17.53 11.78
N ARG A 37 -1.96 18.81 11.42
CA ARG A 37 -0.67 19.48 11.29
C ARG A 37 0.09 19.51 12.62
N GLU A 38 -0.58 19.86 13.70
CA GLU A 38 0.01 19.88 15.05
C GLU A 38 0.44 18.49 15.49
N HIS A 39 -0.42 17.49 15.28
CA HIS A 39 -0.15 16.10 15.65
C HIS A 39 1.05 15.53 14.88
N LEU A 40 1.07 15.68 13.55
CA LEU A 40 2.20 15.24 12.72
C LEU A 40 3.47 16.00 13.09
N ARG A 41 3.37 17.32 13.32
CA ARG A 41 4.51 18.10 13.79
C ARG A 41 5.05 17.56 15.11
N ALA A 42 4.21 17.16 16.05
CA ALA A 42 4.67 16.55 17.30
C ALA A 42 5.35 15.20 17.08
N ILE A 43 4.78 14.32 16.24
CA ILE A 43 5.39 13.02 15.90
C ILE A 43 6.78 13.22 15.29
N TYR A 44 6.89 14.09 14.29
CA TYR A 44 8.13 14.29 13.55
C TYR A 44 9.13 15.23 14.24
N ALA A 45 8.68 16.07 15.17
CA ALA A 45 9.58 16.88 16.00
C ALA A 45 10.10 16.13 17.22
N THR A 46 9.47 15.03 17.61
CA THR A 46 9.99 14.16 18.67
C THR A 46 11.34 13.63 18.20
N PRO A 47 12.45 13.96 18.87
CA PRO A 47 13.74 13.40 18.53
C PRO A 47 13.60 11.89 18.63
N CYS A 48 13.98 11.16 17.58
CA CYS A 48 14.06 9.71 17.67
C CYS A 48 15.03 9.39 18.82
N GLY A 49 14.50 9.00 19.99
CA GLY A 49 15.28 8.69 21.18
C GLY A 49 16.12 7.41 21.03
N VAL A 50 16.02 6.79 19.87
CA VAL A 50 16.84 5.67 19.45
C VAL A 50 17.97 6.25 18.59
N GLY A 51 19.16 6.33 19.17
CA GLY A 51 20.34 6.68 18.40
C GLY A 51 20.49 5.74 17.21
N VAL A 52 20.97 6.26 16.09
CA VAL A 52 21.21 5.48 14.85
C VAL A 52 21.98 4.19 15.15
N THR A 53 22.91 4.23 16.09
CA THR A 53 23.66 3.07 16.62
C THR A 53 22.75 1.94 17.12
N ARG A 54 21.68 2.25 17.86
CA ARG A 54 20.76 1.25 18.42
C ARG A 54 19.84 0.64 17.34
N ILE A 55 19.57 1.38 16.27
CA ILE A 55 18.89 0.84 15.09
C ILE A 55 19.80 -0.17 14.39
N TRP A 56 21.07 0.17 14.19
CA TRP A 56 22.05 -0.74 13.60
C TRP A 56 22.28 -1.98 14.48
N GLU A 57 22.45 -1.83 15.79
CA GLU A 57 22.54 -2.96 16.73
C GLU A 57 21.34 -3.91 16.63
N TYR A 58 20.13 -3.35 16.48
CA TYR A 58 18.93 -4.15 16.26
C TYR A 58 18.97 -4.86 14.90
N LEU A 59 19.24 -4.14 13.83
CA LEU A 59 19.25 -4.70 12.46
C LEU A 59 20.36 -5.74 12.28
N ASP A 60 21.52 -5.56 12.90
CA ASP A 60 22.63 -6.52 12.90
C ASP A 60 22.27 -7.81 13.64
N GLY A 61 21.42 -7.72 14.66
CA GLY A 61 20.86 -8.88 15.37
C GLY A 61 19.77 -9.61 14.60
N VAL A 62 19.16 -8.96 13.59
CA VAL A 62 18.12 -9.57 12.76
C VAL A 62 18.77 -10.34 11.62
N ARG A 63 18.66 -11.66 11.65
CA ARG A 63 18.95 -12.49 10.48
C ARG A 63 17.86 -12.29 9.43
N MET A 64 18.04 -11.32 8.55
CA MET A 64 17.18 -11.19 7.38
C MET A 64 17.40 -12.40 6.45
N PRO A 65 16.33 -13.06 5.98
CA PRO A 65 16.48 -14.08 4.96
C PRO A 65 17.15 -13.45 3.73
N ARG A 66 18.28 -14.01 3.32
CA ARG A 66 18.97 -13.61 2.09
C ARG A 66 18.61 -14.62 1.01
N LEU A 67 18.26 -14.10 -0.16
CA LEU A 67 18.13 -14.91 -1.35
C LEU A 67 19.51 -15.49 -1.69
N MET A 68 19.54 -16.74 -2.14
CA MET A 68 20.73 -17.31 -2.78
C MET A 68 20.94 -16.63 -4.13
N GLU A 69 22.18 -16.56 -4.62
CA GLU A 69 22.49 -15.93 -5.92
C GLU A 69 21.61 -16.49 -7.04
N ALA A 70 21.45 -17.82 -7.10
CA ALA A 70 20.56 -18.46 -8.08
C ALA A 70 19.08 -18.01 -7.98
N GLN A 71 18.58 -17.73 -6.77
CA GLN A 71 17.21 -17.23 -6.59
C GLN A 71 17.09 -15.77 -7.00
N SER A 72 18.15 -14.98 -6.80
CA SER A 72 18.19 -13.59 -7.24
C SER A 72 18.24 -13.51 -8.76
N GLU A 73 19.08 -14.32 -9.40
CA GLU A 73 19.21 -14.41 -10.85
C GLU A 73 17.90 -14.87 -11.51
N ASP A 74 17.22 -15.84 -10.92
CA ASP A 74 15.91 -16.32 -11.38
C ASP A 74 14.83 -15.23 -11.31
N LEU A 75 14.78 -14.47 -10.20
CA LEU A 75 13.84 -13.35 -10.02
C LEU A 75 14.16 -12.12 -10.88
N GLU A 76 15.42 -11.95 -11.30
CA GLU A 76 15.87 -10.90 -12.22
C GLU A 76 15.78 -11.31 -13.70
N GLY A 77 15.44 -12.57 -13.98
CA GLY A 77 15.26 -13.11 -15.32
C GLY A 77 14.03 -12.59 -16.05
N GLU A 78 13.90 -12.97 -17.33
CA GLU A 78 12.68 -12.72 -18.10
C GLU A 78 11.55 -13.63 -17.63
N VAL A 79 10.33 -13.09 -17.53
CA VAL A 79 9.14 -13.86 -17.20
C VAL A 79 8.86 -14.87 -18.32
N SER A 80 8.80 -16.16 -17.96
CA SER A 80 8.53 -17.25 -18.89
C SER A 80 7.02 -17.50 -19.06
N LEU A 81 6.68 -18.27 -20.09
CA LEU A 81 5.29 -18.75 -20.28
C LEU A 81 4.88 -19.72 -19.17
N ASP A 82 5.80 -20.53 -18.65
CA ASP A 82 5.51 -21.46 -17.57
C ASP A 82 5.15 -20.71 -16.27
N ASP A 83 5.85 -19.60 -15.98
CA ASP A 83 5.52 -18.71 -14.85
C ASP A 83 4.11 -18.14 -14.97
N LEU A 84 3.70 -17.77 -16.20
CA LEU A 84 2.35 -17.26 -16.46
C LEU A 84 1.31 -18.36 -16.25
N VAL A 85 1.55 -19.56 -16.76
CA VAL A 85 0.61 -20.70 -16.59
C VAL A 85 0.47 -21.07 -15.11
N GLU A 86 1.58 -21.14 -14.37
CA GLU A 86 1.55 -21.43 -12.94
C GLU A 86 0.84 -20.32 -12.15
N ALA A 87 1.17 -19.05 -12.42
CA ALA A 87 0.56 -17.91 -11.76
C ALA A 87 -0.95 -17.90 -11.99
N LEU A 88 -1.39 -18.08 -13.24
CA LEU A 88 -2.81 -18.10 -13.60
C LEU A 88 -3.54 -19.29 -12.98
N GLY A 89 -2.94 -20.48 -12.99
CA GLY A 89 -3.51 -21.67 -12.35
C GLY A 89 -3.64 -21.55 -10.82
N GLY A 90 -2.81 -20.73 -10.18
CA GLY A 90 -2.86 -20.46 -8.74
C GLY A 90 -3.82 -19.34 -8.31
N MET A 91 -4.43 -18.62 -9.26
CA MET A 91 -5.35 -17.52 -8.92
C MET A 91 -6.70 -18.04 -8.43
N VAL A 92 -7.24 -17.38 -7.41
CA VAL A 92 -8.52 -17.76 -6.79
C VAL A 92 -9.67 -17.02 -7.49
N SER A 93 -10.60 -17.77 -8.09
CA SER A 93 -11.84 -17.26 -8.69
C SER A 93 -12.79 -16.63 -7.65
N GLY A 94 -13.65 -15.72 -8.09
CA GLY A 94 -14.65 -15.02 -7.28
C GLY A 94 -14.10 -13.82 -6.50
N LYS A 95 -12.85 -13.42 -6.75
CA LYS A 95 -12.27 -12.19 -6.19
C LYS A 95 -12.71 -10.97 -7.00
N ALA A 96 -12.82 -9.84 -6.31
CA ALA A 96 -13.11 -8.56 -6.96
C ALA A 96 -12.00 -8.24 -7.98
N PRO A 97 -12.34 -7.66 -9.13
CA PRO A 97 -11.37 -7.33 -10.17
C PRO A 97 -10.33 -6.33 -9.67
N GLY A 98 -9.13 -6.43 -10.23
CA GLY A 98 -8.04 -5.52 -9.96
C GLY A 98 -8.28 -4.12 -10.52
N PRO A 99 -7.26 -3.25 -10.50
CA PRO A 99 -7.31 -1.92 -11.10
C PRO A 99 -7.65 -1.92 -12.59
N ASP A 100 -7.38 -3.03 -13.27
CA ASP A 100 -7.72 -3.30 -14.68
C ASP A 100 -9.22 -3.55 -14.89
N GLY A 101 -9.98 -3.86 -13.84
CA GLY A 101 -11.41 -4.11 -13.90
C GLY A 101 -11.79 -5.48 -14.45
N LEU A 102 -10.81 -6.36 -14.72
CA LEU A 102 -11.05 -7.70 -15.24
C LEU A 102 -10.86 -8.73 -14.11
N PRO A 103 -11.86 -9.57 -13.81
CA PRO A 103 -11.69 -10.64 -12.85
C PRO A 103 -11.01 -11.84 -13.54
N VAL A 104 -10.41 -12.75 -12.76
CA VAL A 104 -9.51 -13.79 -13.28
C VAL A 104 -10.19 -14.74 -14.27
N GLU A 105 -11.51 -14.91 -14.17
CA GLU A 105 -12.33 -15.75 -15.04
C GLU A 105 -12.27 -15.29 -16.52
N PHE A 106 -11.89 -14.03 -16.77
CA PHE A 106 -11.64 -13.56 -18.14
C PHE A 106 -10.39 -14.17 -18.76
N ILE A 107 -9.39 -14.52 -17.94
CA ILE A 107 -8.12 -15.07 -18.40
C ILE A 107 -8.27 -16.58 -18.67
N GLU A 108 -9.09 -17.29 -17.89
CA GLU A 108 -9.43 -18.70 -18.12
C GLU A 108 -10.11 -18.96 -19.47
N LEU A 109 -10.70 -17.93 -20.09
CA LEU A 109 -11.35 -18.01 -21.41
C LEU A 109 -10.37 -17.87 -22.58
N ILE A 110 -9.10 -17.53 -22.31
CA ILE A 110 -8.07 -17.36 -23.33
C ILE A 110 -7.32 -18.70 -23.47
N PRO A 111 -7.35 -19.36 -24.64
CA PRO A 111 -6.51 -20.53 -24.86
C PRO A 111 -5.04 -20.07 -24.95
N LEU A 112 -4.24 -20.48 -23.96
CA LEU A 112 -2.79 -20.31 -23.93
C LEU A 112 -2.10 -21.47 -24.66
#